data_AF-A0A382RVA3-F1
#
_entry.id   AF-A0A382RVA3-F1
#
_cell.length_a   1.000
_cell.length_b   1.000
_cell.length_c   1.000
_cell.angle_alpha   90.00
_cell.angle_beta   90.00
_cell.angle_gamma   90.00
#
_symmetry.space_group_name_H-M   'P 1'
#
loop_
_entity.id
_entity.type
_entity.pdbx_description
1 polymer ?
#
loop_
_entity_poly.entity_id
_entity_poly.type
_entity_poly.pdbx_seq_one_letter_code
_entity_poly.pdbx_strand_id
1 'polypeptide(L)'
;MKINSNNRVDIALLILRIGIGFMFILHGYPKIMGGIEKWAGLGSYGMGSLGIHFFPVFWGFMAAFSEFVGGIMILLGLYIRYF
;
A
#
# COMPACT_ATOMS: atom_id res chain seq x y z
N MET A 1 -20.37 28.79 -7.24
CA MET A 1 -20.38 27.61 -6.36
C MET A 1 -19.58 27.94 -5.10
N LYS A 2 -20.24 28.26 -3.97
CA LYS A 2 -19.55 28.59 -2.70
C LYS A 2 -19.01 27.29 -2.10
N ILE A 3 -17.71 27.06 -2.21
CA ILE A 3 -17.07 25.95 -1.52
C ILE A 3 -16.88 26.37 -0.05
N ASN A 4 -17.71 25.82 0.84
CA ASN A 4 -17.52 25.95 2.30
C ASN A 4 -16.17 25.35 2.71
N SER A 5 -15.57 25.85 3.79
CA SER A 5 -14.24 25.42 4.26
C SER A 5 -14.09 23.89 4.37
N ASN A 6 -15.13 23.21 4.87
CA ASN A 6 -15.15 21.75 4.99
C ASN A 6 -15.05 21.06 3.62
N ASN A 7 -15.83 21.50 2.63
CA ASN A 7 -15.82 20.91 1.29
C ASN A 7 -14.44 21.00 0.60
N ARG A 8 -13.62 22.03 0.89
CA ARG A 8 -12.24 22.10 0.35
C ARG A 8 -11.33 21.04 0.96
N VAL A 9 -11.47 20.81 2.26
CA VAL A 9 -10.71 19.80 2.99
C VAL A 9 -11.12 18.41 2.51
N ASP A 10 -12.42 18.15 2.32
CA ASP A 10 -12.92 16.87 1.82
C ASP A 10 -12.40 16.56 0.42
N ILE A 11 -12.39 17.55 -0.48
CA ILE A 11 -11.82 17.41 -1.83
C ILE A 11 -10.30 17.15 -1.75
N ALA A 12 -9.58 17.88 -0.91
CA ALA A 12 -8.13 17.67 -0.73
C ALA A 12 -7.82 16.27 -0.19
N LEU A 13 -8.60 15.78 0.77
CA LEU A 13 -8.47 14.44 1.33
C LEU A 13 -8.85 13.35 0.31
N LEU A 14 -9.84 13.61 -0.55
CA LEU A 14 -10.19 12.71 -1.65
C LEU A 14 -9.04 12.60 -2.67
N ILE A 15 -8.46 13.74 -3.08
CA ILE A 15 -7.31 13.76 -4.00
C ILE A 15 -6.13 13.02 -3.38
N LEU A 16 -5.83 13.26 -2.10
CA LEU A 16 -4.75 12.60 -1.38
C LEU A 16 -4.96 11.08 -1.33
N ARG A 17 -6.19 10.63 -1.04
CA ARG A 17 -6.56 9.21 -1.02
C ARG A 17 -6.33 8.55 -2.37
N ILE A 18 -6.85 9.16 -3.44
CA ILE A 18 -6.70 8.62 -4.80
C ILE A 18 -5.23 8.58 -5.19
N GLY A 19 -4.48 9.66 -4.92
CA GLY A 19 -3.05 9.74 -5.22
C GLY A 19 -2.24 8.66 -4.50
N ILE A 20 -2.40 8.52 -3.19
CA ILE A 20 -1.68 7.52 -2.39
C ILE A 20 -2.10 6.10 -2.79
N GLY A 21 -3.40 5.83 -2.90
CA GLY A 21 -3.91 4.50 -3.28
C GLY A 21 -3.38 4.07 -4.65
N PHE A 22 -3.40 4.98 -5.63
CA PHE A 22 -2.87 4.72 -6.96
C PHE A 22 -1.35 4.49 -6.97
N MET A 23 -0.58 5.28 -6.22
CA MET A 23 0.87 5.07 -6.07
C MET A 23 1.18 3.69 -5.49
N PHE A 24 0.47 3.27 -4.45
CA PHE A 24 0.64 1.96 -3.83
C PHE A 24 0.31 0.82 -4.80
N ILE A 25 -0.71 0.97 -5.65
CA ILE A 25 -1.04 -0.01 -6.69
C ILE A 25 0.08 -0.08 -7.74
N LEU A 26 0.54 1.07 -8.24
CA LEU A 26 1.60 1.15 -9.24
C LEU A 26 2.93 0.56 -8.74
N HIS A 27 3.29 0.80 -7.48
CA HIS A 27 4.50 0.26 -6.88
C HIS A 27 4.34 -1.19 -6.38
N GLY A 28 3.14 -1.56 -5.93
CA GLY A 28 2.82 -2.89 -5.41
C GLY A 28 2.68 -3.94 -6.52
N TYR A 29 2.13 -3.59 -7.68
CA TYR A 29 1.96 -4.51 -8.81
C TYR A 29 3.28 -5.18 -9.27
N PRO A 30 4.39 -4.45 -9.53
CA PRO A 30 5.66 -5.09 -9.91
C PRO A 30 6.34 -5.84 -8.75
N LYS A 31 5.89 -5.65 -7.51
CA LYS A 31 6.36 -6.41 -6.33
C LYS A 31 5.60 -7.73 -6.19
N ILE A 32 4.27 -7.71 -6.36
CA ILE A 32 3.46 -8.92 -6.28
C ILE A 32 3.67 -9.81 -7.52
N MET A 33 3.97 -9.25 -8.69
CA MET A 33 4.38 -10.01 -9.88
C MET A 33 5.88 -10.36 -9.88
N GLY A 34 6.62 -10.02 -8.81
CA GLY A 34 8.07 -10.16 -8.75
C GLY A 34 8.59 -11.59 -8.63
N GLY A 35 7.74 -12.55 -8.25
CA GLY A 35 8.13 -13.94 -8.04
C GLY A 35 8.94 -14.20 -6.77
N ILE A 36 9.33 -15.46 -6.58
CA ILE A 36 9.95 -15.98 -5.35
C ILE A 36 11.27 -15.28 -5.02
N GLU A 37 12.12 -15.00 -6.00
CA GLU A 37 13.43 -14.34 -5.77
C GLU A 37 13.27 -12.92 -5.21
N LYS A 38 12.38 -12.11 -5.80
CA LYS A 38 12.08 -10.76 -5.29
C LYS A 38 11.49 -10.82 -3.89
N TRP A 39 10.56 -11.74 -3.63
CA TRP A 39 9.97 -11.88 -2.31
C TRP A 39 10.99 -12.33 -1.26
N ALA A 40 11.88 -13.27 -1.60
CA ALA A 40 12.98 -13.66 -0.73
C ALA A 40 13.86 -12.45 -0.37
N GLY A 41 14.22 -11.63 -1.35
CA GLY A 41 15.01 -10.41 -1.12
C GLY A 41 14.28 -9.37 -0.26
N LEU A 42 13.00 -9.09 -0.58
CA LEU A 42 12.16 -8.17 0.19
C LEU A 42 12.01 -8.59 1.65
N GLY A 43 11.72 -9.87 1.88
CA GLY A 43 11.58 -10.39 3.25
C GLY A 43 12.92 -10.48 3.98
N SER A 44 13.99 -10.90 3.31
CA SER A 44 15.32 -10.99 3.95
C SER A 44 15.86 -9.61 4.32
N TYR A 45 15.68 -8.60 3.47
CA TYR A 45 16.10 -7.24 3.77
C TYR A 45 15.20 -6.58 4.82
N GLY A 46 13.88 -6.68 4.64
CA GLY A 46 12.90 -6.07 5.55
C GLY A 46 12.91 -6.73 6.93
N MET A 47 12.69 -8.04 6.99
CA MET A 47 12.63 -8.78 8.25
C MET A 47 14.01 -9.07 8.84
N GLY A 48 15.05 -9.19 8.02
CA GLY A 48 16.42 -9.36 8.51
C GLY A 48 16.91 -8.16 9.31
N SER A 49 16.43 -6.94 8.99
CA SER A 49 16.71 -5.75 9.82
C SER A 49 16.12 -5.83 11.23
N LEU A 50 15.08 -6.64 11.40
CA LEU A 50 14.41 -6.90 12.67
C LEU A 50 14.95 -8.17 13.38
N GLY A 51 15.99 -8.80 12.81
CA GLY A 51 16.55 -10.06 13.32
C GLY A 51 15.73 -11.31 12.96
N ILE A 52 14.74 -11.18 12.09
CA ILE A 52 13.89 -12.30 11.63
C ILE A 52 14.46 -12.83 10.32
N HIS A 53 15.07 -14.01 10.37
CA HIS A 53 15.71 -14.67 9.22
C HIS A 53 14.95 -15.90 8.69
N PHE A 54 13.83 -16.25 9.29
CA PHE A 54 13.02 -17.40 8.88
C PHE A 54 11.89 -16.97 7.93
N PHE A 55 11.51 -17.87 7.02
CA PHE A 55 10.47 -17.65 6.00
C PHE A 55 10.54 -16.31 5.22
N PRO A 56 11.70 -15.91 4.66
CA PRO A 56 11.84 -14.62 3.99
C PRO A 56 10.89 -14.47 2.80
N VAL A 57 10.63 -15.53 2.03
CA VAL A 57 9.69 -15.49 0.90
C VAL A 57 8.27 -15.14 1.36
N PHE A 58 7.82 -15.74 2.47
CA PHE A 58 6.48 -15.45 3.03
C PHE A 58 6.36 -14.00 3.45
N TRP A 59 7.34 -13.49 4.21
CA TRP A 59 7.33 -12.10 4.67
C TRP A 59 7.41 -11.10 3.52
N GLY A 60 8.23 -11.39 2.49
CA GLY A 60 8.31 -10.54 1.31
C GLY A 60 7.03 -10.56 0.47
N PHE A 61 6.38 -11.73 0.35
CA PHE A 61 5.07 -11.83 -0.28
C PHE A 61 4.02 -11.02 0.51
N MET A 62 3.97 -11.17 1.84
CA MET A 62 3.04 -10.43 2.70
C MET A 62 3.25 -8.92 2.61
N ALA A 63 4.51 -8.45 2.52
CA ALA A 63 4.81 -7.05 2.28
C ALA A 63 4.29 -6.56 0.92
N ALA A 64 4.59 -7.29 -0.16
CA ALA A 64 4.11 -6.96 -1.50
C ALA A 64 2.57 -7.02 -1.62
N PHE A 65 1.95 -8.01 -0.98
CA PHE A 65 0.51 -8.18 -0.91
C PHE A 65 -0.14 -7.02 -0.15
N SER A 66 0.38 -6.67 1.03
CA SER A 66 -0.14 -5.56 1.82
C SER A 66 -0.01 -4.22 1.08
N GLU A 67 1.06 -4.01 0.32
CA GLU A 67 1.26 -2.79 -0.46
C GLU A 67 0.27 -2.70 -1.63
N PHE A 68 0.10 -3.78 -2.40
CA PHE A 68 -0.79 -3.79 -3.55
C PHE A 68 -2.27 -3.79 -3.14
N VAL A 69 -2.68 -4.75 -2.31
CA VAL A 69 -4.08 -4.89 -1.87
C VAL A 69 -4.47 -3.74 -0.95
N GLY A 70 -3.56 -3.31 -0.06
CA GLY A 70 -3.77 -2.11 0.75
C GLY A 70 -3.94 -0.85 -0.10
N GLY A 71 -3.17 -0.71 -1.19
CA GLY A 71 -3.36 0.36 -2.16
C GLY A 71 -4.76 0.38 -2.79
N ILE A 72 -5.28 -0.79 -3.17
CA ILE A 72 -6.66 -0.94 -3.69
C ILE A 72 -7.68 -0.55 -2.62
N MET A 73 -7.51 -1.02 -1.38
CA MET A 73 -8.40 -0.68 -0.27
C MET A 73 -8.39 0.83 0.03
N ILE A 74 -7.22 1.48 -0.04
CA ILE A 74 -7.08 2.94 0.11
C ILE A 74 -7.81 3.66 -1.01
N LEU A 75 -7.60 3.25 -2.27
CA LEU A 75 -8.23 3.86 -3.43
C LEU A 75 -9.77 3.78 -3.34
N LEU A 76 -10.29 2.61 -2.95
CA LEU A 76 -11.73 2.38 -2.78
C LEU A 76 -12.30 2.99 -1.49
N GLY A 77 -11.46 3.41 -0.54
CA GLY A 77 -11.89 3.91 0.76
C GLY A 77 -12.47 2.82 1.68
N LEU A 78 -12.17 1.55 1.44
CA LEU A 78 -12.65 0.44 2.27
C LEU A 78 -11.98 0.48 3.65
N TYR A 79 -12.78 0.38 4.71
CA TYR A 79 -12.33 0.48 6.11
C TYR A 79 -11.65 1.80 6.52
N ILE A 80 -11.64 2.80 5.63
CA ILE A 80 -11.01 4.11 5.89
C ILE A 80 -12.12 5.13 6.09
N ARG A 81 -12.77 5.02 7.26
CA ARG A 81 -13.76 5.93 7.88
C ARG A 81 -14.90 6.42 6.97
N TYR A 82 -16.15 6.19 7.38
CA TYR A 82 -17.31 6.88 6.81
C TYR A 82 -17.08 8.40 6.96
N PHE A 83 -16.91 9.09 5.84
CA PHE A 83 -16.92 10.56 5.80
C PHE A 83 -18.35 11.06 6.01
#